data_AF-A0A1E5L158-F1
#
_entry.id   AF-A0A1E5L158-F1
#
_cell.length_a   1.000
_cell.length_b   1.000
_cell.length_c   1.000
_cell.angle_alpha   90.00
_cell.angle_beta   90.00
_cell.angle_gamma   90.00
#
_symmetry.space_group_name_H-M   'P 1'
#
loop_
_entity.id
_entity.type
_entity.pdbx_description
1 polymer ?
#
loop_
_entity_poly.entity_id
_entity_poly.type
_entity_poly.pdbx_seq_one_letter_code
_entity_poly.pdbx_strand_id
1 'polypeptide(L)'
;MGAIQELISKEEKWNPRLERRYENAMMAVQKLEERIQKLHAFNASSASIFSEYESCLAQLNTGISAIANSGAWNASSGTFDIEKMDMRWANPINERWENRNQLSLDKQITAILNSSDSDAVKTAKIVKAYEDYLYKLNKNAFDEYNNARKKYGDDWFSIDPKMKDIIDDIEQRLSNYLIQSGIDIKAIVRDMGNDILKANRTKDGMSPLDYLYFASIVDTGAPLDLKTRAYSEDYDFSIWARNWTGDMSGDYLGNYLFGYFGQGFLLFDGSLLKLSAGAAQAWSDKDIAKWLKNMNEGNFGDNPNDAQYIEDGIKDYKNRKGNK
;
A
#
# COMPACT_ATOMS: atom_id res chain seq x y z
N MET A 1 31.60 12.93 68.19
CA MET A 1 31.33 11.75 67.34
C MET A 1 29.90 11.74 66.78
N GLY A 2 28.86 12.15 67.52
CA GLY A 2 27.46 12.11 67.04
C GLY A 2 27.13 12.94 65.78
N ALA A 3 27.64 14.18 65.67
CA ALA A 3 27.31 15.06 64.55
C ALA A 3 27.91 14.62 63.19
N ILE A 4 29.07 13.95 63.20
CA ILE A 4 29.71 13.42 61.98
C ILE A 4 28.97 12.16 61.51
N GLN A 5 28.58 11.28 62.43
CA GLN A 5 27.78 10.09 62.11
C GLN A 5 26.41 10.45 61.54
N GLU A 6 25.80 11.54 62.03
CA GLU A 6 24.49 12.02 61.55
C GLU A 6 24.56 12.62 60.14
N LEU A 7 25.65 13.32 59.81
CA LEU A 7 25.93 13.83 58.46
C LEU A 7 26.20 12.69 57.46
N ILE A 8 27.01 11.71 57.85
CA ILE A 8 27.28 10.50 57.03
C ILE A 8 25.97 9.72 56.78
N SER A 9 25.12 9.56 57.80
CA SER A 9 23.82 8.88 57.66
C SER A 9 22.80 9.65 56.79
N LYS A 10 22.97 10.97 56.62
CA LYS A 10 22.17 11.81 55.73
C LYS A 10 22.64 11.72 54.28
N GLU A 11 23.93 11.54 54.04
CA GLU A 11 24.51 11.27 52.72
C GLU A 11 24.25 9.83 52.24
N GLU A 12 24.22 8.84 53.16
CA GLU A 12 23.86 7.45 52.85
C GLU A 12 22.36 7.23 52.58
N LYS A 13 21.50 8.18 52.92
CA LYS A 13 20.05 8.07 52.66
C LYS A 13 19.73 8.42 51.22
N TRP A 14 19.16 7.43 50.52
CA TRP A 14 18.59 7.51 49.18
C TRP A 14 17.92 8.87 48.93
N ASN A 15 18.44 9.62 47.95
CA ASN A 15 17.95 10.95 47.60
C ASN A 15 17.22 10.92 46.24
N PRO A 16 15.89 10.69 46.23
CA PRO A 16 15.10 10.55 45.01
C PRO A 16 15.17 11.78 44.09
N ARG A 17 15.50 12.95 44.62
CA ARG A 17 15.68 14.16 43.78
C ARG A 17 16.97 14.11 42.96
N LEU A 18 18.05 13.53 43.49
CA LEU A 18 19.30 13.37 42.75
C LEU A 18 19.17 12.29 41.67
N GLU A 19 18.54 11.17 41.99
CA GLU A 19 18.27 10.09 41.02
C GLU A 19 17.39 10.59 39.88
N ARG A 20 16.28 11.27 40.18
CA ARG A 20 15.41 11.86 39.16
C ARG A 20 16.13 12.91 38.30
N ARG A 21 17.07 13.67 38.87
CA ARG A 21 17.90 14.61 38.10
C ARG A 21 18.90 13.88 37.20
N TYR A 22 19.48 12.79 37.69
CA TYR A 22 20.38 11.95 36.92
C TYR A 22 19.65 11.26 35.75
N GLU A 23 18.48 10.66 36.00
CA GLU A 23 17.62 10.08 34.97
C GLU A 23 17.20 11.11 33.92
N ASN A 24 16.79 12.31 34.34
CA ASN A 24 16.44 13.39 33.42
C ASN A 24 17.64 13.84 32.56
N ALA A 25 18.83 13.90 33.16
CA ALA A 25 20.06 14.24 32.45
C ALA A 25 20.43 13.14 31.43
N MET A 26 20.34 11.87 31.82
CA MET A 26 20.55 10.73 30.91
C MET A 26 19.57 10.74 29.73
N MET A 27 18.27 10.95 30.00
CA MET A 27 17.26 11.07 28.93
C MET A 27 17.54 12.25 28.00
N ALA A 28 18.06 13.37 28.53
CA ALA A 28 18.44 14.52 27.72
C ALA A 28 19.66 14.21 26.83
N VAL A 29 20.67 13.51 27.37
CA VAL A 29 21.85 13.06 26.62
C VAL A 29 21.43 12.11 25.49
N GLN A 30 20.61 11.10 25.77
CA GLN A 30 20.12 10.16 24.76
C GLN A 30 19.37 10.88 23.63
N LYS A 31 18.49 11.84 23.97
CA LYS A 31 17.79 12.66 22.97
C LYS A 31 18.73 13.52 22.13
N LEU A 32 19.84 14.00 22.71
CA LEU A 32 20.85 14.75 21.98
C LEU A 32 21.64 13.85 21.03
N GLU A 33 22.01 12.64 21.47
CA GLU A 33 22.66 11.64 20.62
C GLU A 33 21.80 11.24 19.43
N GLU A 34 20.51 10.98 19.65
CA GLU A 34 19.55 10.71 18.56
C GLU A 34 19.45 11.87 17.56
N ARG A 35 19.46 13.12 18.05
CA ARG A 35 19.46 14.31 17.20
C ARG A 35 20.74 14.42 16.38
N ILE A 36 21.90 14.16 16.99
CA ILE A 36 23.20 14.17 16.32
C ILE A 36 23.25 13.07 15.25
N GLN A 37 22.79 11.86 15.55
CA GLN A 37 22.71 10.78 14.57
C GLN A 37 21.81 11.12 13.38
N LYS A 38 20.64 11.74 13.63
CA LYS A 38 19.75 12.24 12.57
C LYS A 38 20.43 13.32 11.73
N LEU A 39 21.19 14.22 12.34
CA LEU A 39 21.98 15.25 11.66
C LEU A 39 23.08 14.65 10.79
N HIS A 40 23.82 13.66 11.28
CA HIS A 40 24.84 12.96 10.49
C HIS A 40 24.22 12.19 9.32
N ALA A 41 23.12 11.48 9.54
CA ALA A 41 22.40 10.78 8.47
C ALA A 41 21.86 11.76 7.41
N PHE A 42 21.34 12.91 7.85
CA PHE A 42 20.92 13.98 6.94
C PHE A 42 22.10 14.55 6.16
N ASN A 43 23.21 14.90 6.82
CA ASN A 43 24.40 15.44 6.15
C ASN A 43 25.03 14.44 5.17
N ALA A 44 25.01 13.14 5.48
CA ALA A 44 25.51 12.10 4.58
C ALA A 44 24.63 11.92 3.33
N SER A 45 23.33 12.23 3.42
CA SER A 45 22.38 12.10 2.31
C SER A 45 22.04 13.43 1.61
N SER A 46 22.38 14.58 2.21
CA SER A 46 22.01 15.89 1.69
C SER A 46 22.64 16.18 0.33
N ALA A 47 23.88 15.77 0.09
CA ALA A 47 24.54 15.92 -1.20
C ALA A 47 23.80 15.20 -2.34
N SER A 48 23.24 14.01 -2.08
CA SER A 48 22.44 13.29 -3.08
C SER A 48 21.12 14.01 -3.43
N ILE A 49 20.52 14.73 -2.48
CA ILE A 49 19.32 15.54 -2.73
C ILE A 49 19.59 16.62 -3.80
N PHE A 50 20.79 17.20 -3.80
CA PHE A 50 21.18 18.22 -4.77
C PHE A 50 21.63 17.63 -6.12
N SER A 51 22.14 16.39 -6.15
CA SER A 51 22.50 15.72 -7.41
C SER A 51 21.28 15.41 -8.29
N GLU A 52 20.14 15.10 -7.68
CA GLU A 52 18.88 14.93 -8.41
C GLU A 52 18.40 16.25 -9.03
N TYR A 53 18.56 17.36 -8.31
CA TYR A 53 18.21 18.70 -8.79
C TYR A 53 19.00 19.09 -10.03
N GLU A 54 20.33 18.89 -10.03
CA GLU A 54 21.17 19.23 -11.19
C GLU A 54 20.78 18.42 -12.43
N SER A 55 20.46 17.14 -12.26
CA SER A 55 20.03 16.31 -13.37
C SER A 55 18.65 16.71 -13.91
N CYS A 56 17.70 17.06 -13.03
CA CYS A 56 16.40 17.57 -13.45
C CYS A 56 16.54 18.92 -14.17
N LEU A 57 17.41 19.80 -13.70
CA LEU A 57 17.69 21.09 -14.34
C LEU A 57 18.29 20.91 -15.73
N ALA A 58 19.24 19.98 -15.90
CA ALA A 58 19.81 19.66 -17.21
C ALA A 58 18.76 19.13 -18.20
N GLN A 59 17.84 18.28 -17.74
CA GLN A 59 16.74 17.76 -18.56
C GLN A 59 15.71 18.84 -18.91
N LEU A 60 15.38 19.74 -17.97
CA LEU A 60 14.54 20.90 -18.22
C LEU A 60 15.16 21.82 -19.29
N ASN A 61 16.47 22.10 -19.19
CA ASN A 61 17.17 22.89 -20.19
C ASN A 61 17.18 22.21 -21.57
N THR A 62 17.25 20.88 -21.59
CA THR A 62 17.09 20.09 -22.82
C THR A 62 15.68 20.25 -23.41
N GLY A 63 14.64 20.20 -22.56
CA GLY A 63 13.25 20.42 -22.98
C GLY A 63 12.98 21.81 -23.53
N ILE A 64 13.48 22.85 -22.86
CA ILE A 64 13.41 24.24 -23.33
C ILE A 64 14.08 24.37 -24.70
N SER A 65 15.25 23.74 -24.88
CA SER A 65 15.97 23.75 -26.16
C SER A 65 15.22 22.99 -27.26
N ALA A 66 14.59 21.87 -26.92
CA ALA A 66 13.76 21.09 -27.85
C ALA A 66 12.54 21.89 -28.32
N ILE A 67 11.87 22.60 -27.41
CA ILE A 67 10.74 23.48 -27.74
C ILE A 67 11.21 24.66 -28.61
N ALA A 68 12.30 25.33 -28.23
CA ALA A 68 12.83 26.48 -28.97
C ALA A 68 13.23 26.14 -30.41
N ASN A 69 13.74 24.92 -30.64
CA ASN A 69 14.22 24.48 -31.95
C ASN A 69 13.23 23.59 -32.72
N SER A 70 12.04 23.31 -32.16
CA SER A 70 11.04 22.39 -32.74
C SER A 70 10.41 22.88 -34.05
N GLY A 71 10.43 24.19 -34.31
CA GLY A 71 9.62 24.78 -35.39
C GLY A 71 8.10 24.62 -35.16
N ALA A 72 7.67 24.27 -33.94
CA ALA A 72 6.27 24.09 -33.58
C ALA A 72 5.48 25.39 -33.63
N TRP A 73 6.13 26.55 -33.49
CA TRP A 73 5.49 27.85 -33.66
C TRP A 73 5.39 28.22 -35.13
N ASN A 74 4.16 28.36 -35.65
CA ASN A 74 3.91 28.92 -36.97
C ASN A 74 3.54 30.41 -36.86
N ALA A 75 4.49 31.28 -37.17
CA ALA A 75 4.30 32.73 -37.13
C ALA A 75 3.24 33.25 -38.13
N SER A 76 2.97 32.51 -39.21
CA SER A 76 2.02 32.94 -40.24
C SER A 76 0.55 32.66 -39.87
N SER A 77 0.30 31.57 -39.14
CA SER A 77 -1.04 31.24 -38.63
C SER A 77 -1.26 31.65 -37.17
N GLY A 78 -0.20 32.00 -36.44
CA GLY A 78 -0.27 32.30 -35.01
C GLY A 78 -0.61 31.08 -34.16
N THR A 79 -0.29 29.87 -34.64
CA THR A 79 -0.66 28.60 -34.00
C THR A 79 0.56 27.76 -33.62
N PHE A 80 0.40 26.94 -32.60
CA PHE A 80 1.36 25.89 -32.23
C PHE A 80 0.97 24.54 -32.83
N ASP A 81 1.95 23.83 -33.37
CA ASP A 81 1.84 22.47 -33.88
C ASP A 81 2.57 21.50 -32.95
N ILE A 82 1.82 20.84 -32.08
CA ILE A 82 2.35 19.98 -31.01
C ILE A 82 3.00 18.72 -31.60
N GLU A 83 2.60 18.28 -32.79
CA GLU A 83 3.19 17.10 -33.46
C GLU A 83 4.66 17.30 -33.86
N LYS A 84 5.09 18.57 -33.99
CA LYS A 84 6.48 18.93 -34.28
C LYS A 84 7.37 19.05 -33.04
N MET A 85 6.81 18.94 -31.84
CA MET A 85 7.58 18.98 -30.60
C MET A 85 8.19 17.62 -30.29
N ASP A 86 9.52 17.56 -30.17
CA ASP A 86 10.20 16.39 -29.61
C ASP A 86 10.02 16.37 -28.08
N MET A 87 9.17 15.47 -27.59
CA MET A 87 8.86 15.31 -26.17
C MET A 87 9.70 14.22 -25.47
N ARG A 88 10.65 13.59 -26.16
CA ARG A 88 11.45 12.47 -25.60
C ARG A 88 12.27 12.87 -24.37
N TRP A 89 12.59 14.16 -24.21
CA TRP A 89 13.29 14.71 -23.04
C TRP A 89 12.49 14.56 -21.74
N ALA A 90 11.16 14.44 -21.82
CA ALA A 90 10.29 14.27 -20.66
C ALA A 90 10.34 12.85 -20.10
N ASN A 91 10.63 11.84 -20.93
CA ASN A 91 10.69 10.43 -20.54
C ASN A 91 11.61 10.19 -19.33
N PRO A 92 12.90 10.59 -19.35
CA PRO A 92 13.78 10.33 -18.22
C PRO A 92 13.45 11.14 -16.95
N ILE A 93 12.65 12.22 -17.06
CA ILE A 93 12.11 12.93 -15.89
C ILE A 93 11.00 12.09 -15.25
N ASN A 94 10.08 11.59 -16.07
CA ASN A 94 8.97 10.74 -15.62
C ASN A 94 9.50 9.45 -14.99
N GLU A 95 10.45 8.76 -15.63
CA GLU A 95 11.08 7.56 -15.11
C GLU A 95 11.75 7.80 -13.74
N ARG A 96 12.42 8.94 -13.54
CA ARG A 96 13.03 9.28 -12.23
C ARG A 96 11.97 9.52 -11.17
N TRP A 97 10.87 10.16 -11.53
CA TRP A 97 9.76 10.40 -10.62
C TRP A 97 9.09 9.09 -10.19
N GLU A 98 8.85 8.18 -11.14
CA GLU A 98 8.34 6.83 -10.89
C GLU A 98 9.28 6.03 -9.98
N ASN A 99 10.59 6.03 -10.29
CA ASN A 99 11.60 5.38 -9.47
C ASN A 99 11.65 5.93 -8.03
N ARG A 100 11.47 7.23 -7.85
CA ARG A 100 11.42 7.85 -6.53
C ARG A 100 10.22 7.37 -5.72
N ASN A 101 9.06 7.24 -6.35
CA ASN A 101 7.87 6.70 -5.70
C ASN A 101 8.09 5.24 -5.30
N GLN A 102 8.72 4.43 -6.15
CA GLN A 102 9.06 3.03 -5.84
C GLN A 102 10.04 2.93 -4.67
N LEU A 103 11.14 3.69 -4.69
CA LEU A 103 12.11 3.72 -3.58
C LEU A 103 11.46 4.17 -2.27
N SER A 104 10.50 5.10 -2.35
CA SER A 104 9.73 5.55 -1.19
C SER A 104 8.81 4.44 -0.65
N LEU A 105 8.19 3.64 -1.52
CA LEU A 105 7.40 2.47 -1.15
C LEU A 105 8.30 1.41 -0.50
N ASP A 106 9.39 0.99 -1.16
CA ASP A 106 10.30 -0.04 -0.67
C ASP A 106 10.87 0.29 0.72
N LYS A 107 11.21 1.56 0.95
CA LYS A 107 11.68 2.05 2.24
C LYS A 107 10.59 1.96 3.31
N GLN A 108 9.35 2.32 2.98
CA GLN A 108 8.21 2.20 3.89
C GLN A 108 7.92 0.73 4.23
N ILE A 109 7.87 -0.14 3.23
CA ILE A 109 7.68 -1.58 3.42
C ILE A 109 8.78 -2.17 4.30
N THR A 110 10.05 -1.84 4.05
CA THR A 110 11.17 -2.30 4.89
C THR A 110 11.02 -1.85 6.34
N ALA A 111 10.58 -0.61 6.57
CA ALA A 111 10.32 -0.11 7.93
C ALA A 111 9.16 -0.84 8.60
N ILE A 112 8.07 -1.15 7.87
CA ILE A 112 6.92 -1.91 8.37
C ILE A 112 7.33 -3.34 8.72
N LEU A 113 8.08 -4.02 7.85
CA LEU A 113 8.53 -5.40 8.09
C LEU A 113 9.39 -5.51 9.36
N ASN A 114 10.25 -4.52 9.59
CA ASN A 114 11.15 -4.45 10.75
C ASN A 114 10.50 -3.90 12.03
N SER A 115 9.24 -3.45 11.99
CA SER A 115 8.56 -2.92 13.17
C SER A 115 8.20 -4.03 14.16
N SER A 116 7.94 -3.63 15.41
CA SER A 116 7.40 -4.51 16.46
C SER A 116 5.87 -4.65 16.43
N ASP A 117 5.22 -4.18 15.36
CA ASP A 117 3.77 -4.27 15.22
C ASP A 117 3.30 -5.73 15.07
N SER A 118 2.04 -6.00 15.41
CA SER A 118 1.42 -7.29 15.11
C SER A 118 1.26 -7.51 13.61
N ASP A 119 1.16 -8.77 13.19
CA ASP A 119 1.06 -9.13 11.77
C ASP A 119 -0.15 -8.47 11.09
N ALA A 120 -1.31 -8.41 11.76
CA ALA A 120 -2.50 -7.70 11.26
C ALA A 120 -2.24 -6.19 11.05
N VAL A 121 -1.53 -5.54 11.98
CA VAL A 121 -1.18 -4.12 11.87
C VAL A 121 -0.18 -3.91 10.73
N LYS A 122 0.79 -4.81 10.55
CA LYS A 122 1.72 -4.78 9.41
C LYS A 122 0.98 -4.93 8.09
N THR A 123 0.05 -5.89 7.99
CA THR A 123 -0.81 -6.07 6.81
C THR A 123 -1.56 -4.78 6.47
N ALA A 124 -2.23 -4.15 7.45
CA ALA A 124 -2.93 -2.88 7.23
C ALA A 124 -2.01 -1.76 6.74
N LYS A 125 -0.81 -1.62 7.35
CA LYS A 125 0.19 -0.62 6.95
C LYS A 125 0.75 -0.90 5.55
N ILE A 126 0.96 -2.16 5.17
CA ILE A 126 1.41 -2.54 3.83
C ILE A 126 0.36 -2.13 2.81
N VAL A 127 -0.91 -2.53 2.99
CA VAL A 127 -1.97 -2.14 2.05
C VAL A 127 -2.06 -0.62 1.92
N LYS A 128 -1.98 0.11 3.04
CA LYS A 128 -1.99 1.58 3.01
C LYS A 128 -0.78 2.17 2.27
N ALA A 129 0.41 1.61 2.43
CA ALA A 129 1.60 2.07 1.71
C ALA A 129 1.45 1.89 0.19
N TYR A 130 0.86 0.78 -0.24
CA TYR A 130 0.56 0.53 -1.66
C TYR A 130 -0.57 1.42 -2.20
N GLU A 131 -1.58 1.73 -1.39
CA GLU A 131 -2.61 2.72 -1.75
C GLU A 131 -2.02 4.11 -1.96
N ASP A 132 -1.18 4.56 -1.04
CA ASP A 132 -0.51 5.87 -1.12
C ASP A 132 0.41 5.93 -2.35
N TYR A 133 1.04 4.81 -2.70
CA TYR A 133 1.85 4.67 -3.92
C TYR A 133 0.98 4.82 -5.18
N LEU A 134 -0.11 4.05 -5.30
CA LEU A 134 -1.02 4.12 -6.45
C LEU A 134 -1.69 5.50 -6.58
N TYR A 135 -2.08 6.10 -5.47
CA TYR A 135 -2.63 7.44 -5.44
C TYR A 135 -1.61 8.46 -5.99
N LYS A 136 -0.35 8.40 -5.55
CA LYS A 136 0.69 9.33 -6.02
C LYS A 136 0.96 9.21 -7.51
N LEU A 137 0.91 7.98 -8.06
CA LEU A 137 1.10 7.76 -9.50
C LEU A 137 0.00 8.39 -10.35
N ASN A 138 -1.25 8.44 -9.86
CA ASN A 138 -2.41 8.94 -10.60
C ASN A 138 -3.13 10.07 -9.86
N LYS A 139 -2.37 10.90 -9.15
CA LYS A 139 -2.91 11.88 -8.19
C LYS A 139 -3.97 12.78 -8.83
N ASN A 140 -3.66 13.35 -9.98
CA ASN A 140 -4.56 14.28 -10.66
C ASN A 140 -5.89 13.62 -11.03
N ALA A 141 -5.86 12.40 -11.54
CA ALA A 141 -7.07 11.67 -11.91
C ALA A 141 -7.94 11.33 -10.69
N PHE A 142 -7.32 10.91 -9.58
CA PHE A 142 -8.05 10.66 -8.33
C PHE A 142 -8.61 11.93 -7.70
N ASP A 143 -7.88 13.05 -7.78
CA ASP A 143 -8.36 14.35 -7.30
C ASP A 143 -9.56 14.84 -8.10
N GLU A 144 -9.47 14.76 -9.43
CA GLU A 144 -10.57 15.13 -10.33
C GLU A 144 -11.81 14.26 -10.08
N TYR A 145 -11.62 12.95 -9.95
CA TYR A 145 -12.68 12.01 -9.62
C TYR A 145 -13.32 12.33 -8.25
N ASN A 146 -12.51 12.58 -7.22
CA ASN A 146 -13.00 12.93 -5.88
C ASN A 146 -13.77 14.27 -5.88
N ASN A 147 -13.27 15.27 -6.59
CA ASN A 147 -13.93 16.56 -6.72
C ASN A 147 -15.28 16.42 -7.44
N ALA A 148 -15.35 15.55 -8.45
CA ALA A 148 -16.60 15.24 -9.13
C ALA A 148 -17.59 14.57 -8.17
N ARG A 149 -17.16 13.58 -7.38
CA ARG A 149 -17.99 12.95 -6.32
C ARG A 149 -18.55 13.97 -5.34
N LYS A 150 -17.66 14.79 -4.76
CA LYS A 150 -18.02 15.81 -3.76
C LYS A 150 -18.99 16.86 -4.30
N LYS A 151 -18.91 17.17 -5.60
CA LYS A 151 -19.85 18.10 -6.26
C LYS A 151 -21.29 17.59 -6.22
N TYR A 152 -21.50 16.27 -6.33
CA TYR A 152 -22.83 15.67 -6.31
C TYR A 152 -23.28 15.23 -4.91
N GLY A 153 -22.36 15.05 -3.95
CA GLY A 153 -22.71 14.76 -2.56
C GLY A 153 -23.60 13.52 -2.45
N ASP A 154 -24.74 13.64 -1.77
CA ASP A 154 -25.69 12.53 -1.57
C ASP A 154 -26.29 12.02 -2.90
N ASP A 155 -26.41 12.88 -3.92
CA ASP A 155 -26.94 12.49 -5.24
C ASP A 155 -26.01 11.49 -5.96
N TRP A 156 -24.75 11.37 -5.52
CA TRP A 156 -23.82 10.35 -6.01
C TRP A 156 -24.32 8.91 -5.78
N PHE A 157 -25.15 8.71 -4.74
CA PHE A 157 -25.73 7.40 -4.42
C PHE A 157 -27.16 7.24 -4.93
N SER A 158 -27.63 8.20 -5.74
CA SER A 158 -28.98 8.19 -6.30
C SER A 158 -29.16 7.05 -7.30
N ILE A 159 -30.34 6.45 -7.27
CA ILE A 159 -30.78 5.45 -8.26
C ILE A 159 -31.44 6.10 -9.49
N ASP A 160 -31.50 7.44 -9.56
CA ASP A 160 -32.04 8.16 -10.71
C ASP A 160 -31.24 7.82 -11.99
N PRO A 161 -31.89 7.40 -13.09
CA PRO A 161 -31.20 7.01 -14.31
C PRO A 161 -30.27 8.09 -14.89
N LYS A 162 -30.64 9.36 -14.82
CA LYS A 162 -29.79 10.45 -15.31
C LYS A 162 -28.57 10.66 -14.43
N MET A 163 -28.72 10.48 -13.12
CA MET A 163 -27.58 10.51 -12.20
C MET A 163 -26.66 9.32 -12.43
N LYS A 164 -27.22 8.14 -12.70
CA LYS A 164 -26.44 6.96 -13.07
C LYS A 164 -25.60 7.21 -14.33
N ASP A 165 -26.18 7.79 -15.38
CA ASP A 165 -25.43 8.13 -16.61
C ASP A 165 -24.26 9.09 -16.33
N ILE A 166 -24.44 10.05 -15.42
CA ILE A 166 -23.37 10.98 -15.01
C ILE A 166 -22.26 10.26 -14.24
N ILE A 167 -22.63 9.39 -13.30
CA ILE A 167 -21.67 8.60 -12.51
C ILE A 167 -20.88 7.67 -13.44
N ASP A 168 -21.57 7.00 -14.36
CA ASP A 168 -20.95 6.08 -15.31
C ASP A 168 -19.95 6.83 -16.22
N ASP A 169 -20.25 8.04 -16.70
CA ASP A 169 -19.30 8.89 -17.46
C ASP A 169 -18.07 9.27 -16.60
N ILE A 170 -18.26 9.61 -15.33
CA ILE A 170 -17.16 9.97 -14.42
C ILE A 170 -16.27 8.75 -14.12
N GLU A 171 -16.87 7.59 -13.85
CA GLU A 171 -16.16 6.32 -13.66
C GLU A 171 -15.40 5.91 -14.92
N GLN A 172 -16.00 6.10 -16.10
CA GLN A 172 -15.38 5.78 -17.38
C GLN A 172 -14.18 6.69 -17.67
N ARG A 173 -14.26 7.99 -17.35
CA ARG A 173 -13.13 8.92 -17.49
C ARG A 173 -11.95 8.51 -16.61
N LEU A 174 -12.21 8.18 -15.34
CA LEU A 174 -11.17 7.66 -14.45
C LEU A 174 -10.58 6.37 -15.01
N SER A 175 -11.43 5.42 -15.41
CA SER A 175 -10.99 4.13 -15.97
C SER A 175 -10.10 4.31 -17.19
N ASN A 176 -10.48 5.18 -18.13
CA ASN A 176 -9.67 5.50 -19.30
C ASN A 176 -8.29 6.04 -18.93
N TYR A 177 -8.21 6.91 -17.91
CA TYR A 177 -6.95 7.43 -17.41
C TYR A 177 -6.08 6.31 -16.80
N LEU A 178 -6.67 5.47 -15.93
CA LEU A 178 -5.94 4.37 -15.29
C LEU A 178 -5.42 3.36 -16.31
N ILE A 179 -6.19 3.04 -17.35
CA ILE A 179 -5.74 2.18 -18.46
C ILE A 179 -4.58 2.83 -19.22
N GLN A 180 -4.69 4.13 -19.52
CA GLN A 180 -3.65 4.88 -20.24
C GLN A 180 -2.38 5.10 -19.41
N SER A 181 -2.46 5.00 -18.07
CA SER A 181 -1.29 5.10 -17.20
C SER A 181 -0.25 4.00 -17.46
N GLY A 182 -0.65 2.88 -18.08
CA GLY A 182 0.24 1.76 -18.36
C GLY A 182 0.70 0.98 -17.12
N ILE A 183 0.11 1.24 -15.96
CA ILE A 183 0.44 0.57 -14.71
C ILE A 183 0.01 -0.90 -14.77
N ASP A 184 0.94 -1.82 -14.56
CA ASP A 184 0.64 -3.23 -14.33
C ASP A 184 0.11 -3.42 -12.90
N ILE A 185 -1.18 -3.14 -12.71
CA ILE A 185 -1.83 -3.25 -11.41
C ILE A 185 -1.76 -4.66 -10.83
N LYS A 186 -1.74 -5.71 -11.68
CA LYS A 186 -1.61 -7.09 -11.23
C LYS A 186 -0.21 -7.31 -10.65
N ALA A 187 0.84 -6.72 -11.24
CA ALA A 187 2.18 -6.76 -10.66
C ALA A 187 2.21 -6.10 -9.28
N ILE A 188 1.59 -4.93 -9.14
CA ILE A 188 1.53 -4.21 -7.88
C ILE A 188 0.81 -5.04 -6.81
N VAL A 189 -0.35 -5.62 -7.12
CA VAL A 189 -1.09 -6.47 -6.16
C VAL A 189 -0.32 -7.75 -5.81
N ARG A 190 0.43 -8.33 -6.76
CA ARG A 190 1.34 -9.45 -6.46
C ARG A 190 2.44 -9.06 -5.50
N ASP A 191 3.10 -7.92 -5.74
CA ASP A 191 4.20 -7.44 -4.90
C ASP A 191 3.70 -7.13 -3.49
N MET A 192 2.53 -6.50 -3.39
CA MET A 192 1.81 -6.32 -2.13
C MET A 192 1.54 -7.66 -1.44
N GLY A 193 1.01 -8.65 -2.16
CA GLY A 193 0.79 -10.00 -1.64
C GLY A 193 2.08 -10.65 -1.11
N ASN A 194 3.20 -10.49 -1.82
CA ASN A 194 4.51 -10.97 -1.38
C ASN A 194 4.99 -10.28 -0.10
N ASP A 195 4.79 -8.96 0.02
CA ASP A 195 5.18 -8.23 1.22
C ASP A 195 4.30 -8.56 2.43
N ILE A 196 3.00 -8.76 2.20
CA ILE A 196 2.09 -9.29 3.23
C ILE A 196 2.55 -10.69 3.67
N LEU A 197 2.91 -11.59 2.74
CA LEU A 197 3.46 -12.91 3.10
C LEU A 197 4.74 -12.80 3.94
N LYS A 198 5.65 -11.88 3.59
CA LYS A 198 6.87 -11.62 4.39
C LYS A 198 6.53 -11.13 5.80
N ALA A 199 5.53 -10.25 5.93
CA ALA A 199 5.09 -9.74 7.22
C ALA A 199 4.49 -10.83 8.11
N ASN A 200 3.83 -11.82 7.49
CA ASN A 200 3.02 -12.82 8.17
C ASN A 200 3.74 -14.15 8.45
N ARG A 201 5.05 -14.26 8.17
CA ARG A 201 5.91 -15.45 8.35
C ARG A 201 5.19 -16.79 8.15
N THR A 202 5.45 -17.50 7.05
CA THR A 202 5.06 -18.91 6.93
C THR A 202 5.66 -19.72 8.08
N LYS A 203 4.85 -20.05 9.10
CA LYS A 203 5.27 -20.89 10.22
C LYS A 203 5.45 -22.32 9.70
N ASP A 204 6.42 -23.04 10.25
CA ASP A 204 6.58 -24.48 9.97
C ASP A 204 5.34 -25.22 10.47
N GLY A 205 4.48 -25.61 9.53
CA GLY A 205 3.20 -26.24 9.81
C GLY A 205 2.08 -25.25 10.07
N MET A 206 0.94 -25.53 9.46
CA MET A 206 -0.27 -24.71 9.61
C MET A 206 -1.00 -25.08 10.90
N SER A 207 -1.34 -24.07 11.70
CA SER A 207 -2.20 -24.26 12.87
C SER A 207 -3.64 -23.86 12.58
N PRO A 208 -4.61 -24.36 13.36
CA PRO A 208 -5.98 -23.89 13.28
C PRO A 208 -6.13 -22.36 13.50
N LEU A 209 -5.21 -21.75 14.24
CA LEU A 209 -5.20 -20.31 14.51
C LEU A 209 -4.81 -19.49 13.27
N ASP A 210 -4.03 -20.05 12.34
CA ASP A 210 -3.63 -19.33 11.12
C ASP A 210 -4.81 -19.17 10.16
N TYR A 211 -5.77 -20.10 10.14
CA TYR A 211 -7.04 -19.93 9.39
C TYR A 211 -7.95 -18.87 10.02
N LEU A 212 -8.06 -18.86 11.36
CA LEU A 212 -8.82 -17.82 12.07
C LEU A 212 -8.21 -16.45 11.84
N TYR A 213 -6.88 -16.36 11.88
CA TYR A 213 -6.15 -15.16 11.55
C TYR A 213 -6.45 -14.72 10.11
N PHE A 214 -6.30 -15.61 9.13
CA PHE A 214 -6.58 -15.31 7.73
C PHE A 214 -8.02 -14.79 7.54
N ALA A 215 -9.01 -15.49 8.09
CA ALA A 215 -10.41 -15.05 8.05
C ALA A 215 -10.58 -13.64 8.63
N SER A 216 -9.93 -13.34 9.76
CA SER A 216 -10.03 -12.02 10.42
C SER A 216 -9.43 -10.87 9.63
N ILE A 217 -8.49 -11.13 8.70
CA ILE A 217 -7.84 -10.07 7.91
C ILE A 217 -8.45 -9.89 6.52
N VAL A 218 -9.29 -10.83 6.06
CA VAL A 218 -9.99 -10.79 4.77
C VAL A 218 -11.48 -10.48 4.87
N ASP A 219 -12.03 -10.45 6.09
CA ASP A 219 -13.44 -10.11 6.33
C ASP A 219 -13.78 -8.67 5.90
N THR A 220 -15.07 -8.36 5.80
CA THR A 220 -15.55 -7.02 5.45
C THR A 220 -15.05 -5.98 6.46
N GLY A 221 -14.47 -4.89 5.98
CA GLY A 221 -13.85 -3.86 6.82
C GLY A 221 -12.50 -4.26 7.44
N ALA A 222 -12.00 -5.46 7.13
CA ALA A 222 -10.67 -5.89 7.54
C ALA A 222 -9.58 -5.33 6.61
N PRO A 223 -8.28 -5.44 6.97
CA PRO A 223 -7.18 -4.89 6.18
C PRO A 223 -7.13 -5.31 4.71
N LEU A 224 -7.58 -6.52 4.36
CA LEU A 224 -7.58 -7.03 2.99
C LEU A 224 -8.92 -6.85 2.26
N ASP A 225 -9.91 -6.19 2.86
CA ASP A 225 -11.11 -5.76 2.16
C ASP A 225 -10.78 -4.58 1.22
N LEU A 226 -10.18 -4.92 0.08
CA LEU A 226 -9.81 -3.93 -0.93
C LEU A 226 -11.04 -3.31 -1.61
N LYS A 227 -12.21 -3.97 -1.56
CA LYS A 227 -13.40 -3.52 -2.28
C LYS A 227 -14.03 -2.31 -1.61
N THR A 228 -14.23 -2.36 -0.29
CA THR A 228 -15.03 -1.36 0.43
C THR A 228 -14.20 -0.32 1.17
N ARG A 229 -12.89 -0.56 1.37
CA ARG A 229 -12.03 0.38 2.10
C ARG A 229 -11.91 1.73 1.40
N ALA A 230 -12.16 2.81 2.14
CA ALA A 230 -11.88 4.16 1.69
C ALA A 230 -10.37 4.44 1.72
N TYR A 231 -9.87 5.18 0.74
CA TYR A 231 -8.47 5.59 0.70
C TYR A 231 -8.07 6.49 1.87
N SER A 232 -8.94 7.46 2.22
CA SER A 232 -8.80 8.32 3.40
C SER A 232 -10.15 9.00 3.72
N GLU A 233 -10.21 9.75 4.82
CA GLU A 233 -11.41 10.54 5.19
C GLU A 233 -11.84 11.52 4.09
N ASP A 234 -10.88 12.06 3.34
CA ASP A 234 -11.14 13.00 2.25
C ASP A 234 -11.49 12.31 0.93
N TYR A 235 -11.28 11.01 0.81
CA TYR A 235 -11.43 10.20 -0.40
C TYR A 235 -12.15 8.90 -0.04
N ASP A 236 -13.48 8.99 0.00
CA ASP A 236 -14.42 7.97 0.47
C ASP A 236 -14.65 6.80 -0.53
N PHE A 237 -13.61 6.45 -1.27
CA PHE A 237 -13.65 5.39 -2.27
C PHE A 237 -12.39 4.53 -2.25
N SER A 238 -12.55 3.30 -2.72
CA SER A 238 -11.43 2.37 -2.89
C SER A 238 -10.70 2.64 -4.20
N ILE A 239 -9.38 2.81 -4.10
CA ILE A 239 -8.45 2.85 -5.23
C ILE A 239 -8.39 1.48 -5.94
N TRP A 240 -8.53 0.39 -5.18
CA TRP A 240 -8.46 -0.97 -5.71
C TRP A 240 -9.71 -1.37 -6.47
N ALA A 241 -10.87 -0.83 -6.10
CA ALA A 241 -12.14 -1.15 -6.73
C ALA A 241 -12.39 -0.39 -8.04
N ARG A 242 -11.36 0.25 -8.60
CA ARG A 242 -11.44 0.99 -9.87
C ARG A 242 -11.08 0.07 -11.05
N ASN A 243 -11.54 0.42 -12.24
CA ASN A 243 -11.21 -0.37 -13.43
C ASN A 243 -9.86 0.08 -14.02
N TRP A 244 -8.81 -0.70 -13.71
CA TRP A 244 -7.44 -0.42 -14.11
C TRP A 244 -7.07 -0.95 -15.51
N THR A 245 -7.76 -1.97 -16.02
CA THR A 245 -7.39 -2.67 -17.27
C THR A 245 -8.50 -2.72 -18.32
N GLY A 246 -9.67 -2.15 -18.02
CA GLY A 246 -10.85 -2.13 -18.90
C GLY A 246 -11.78 -3.31 -18.68
N ASP A 247 -11.26 -4.46 -18.26
CA ASP A 247 -11.98 -5.71 -18.03
C ASP A 247 -12.09 -6.11 -16.55
N MET A 248 -11.63 -5.27 -15.62
CA MET A 248 -11.71 -5.53 -14.18
C MET A 248 -13.04 -5.07 -13.59
N SER A 249 -13.76 -5.99 -12.93
CA SER A 249 -14.84 -5.63 -12.00
C SER A 249 -14.27 -5.06 -10.70
N GLY A 250 -15.08 -4.28 -9.97
CA GLY A 250 -14.63 -3.58 -8.75
C GLY A 250 -14.17 -4.49 -7.59
N ASP A 251 -14.39 -5.80 -7.66
CA ASP A 251 -13.90 -6.79 -6.70
C ASP A 251 -12.70 -7.62 -7.20
N TYR A 252 -12.30 -7.48 -8.48
CA TYR A 252 -11.27 -8.33 -9.08
C TYR A 252 -9.98 -8.37 -8.26
N LEU A 253 -9.41 -7.21 -7.91
CA LEU A 253 -8.12 -7.15 -7.21
C LEU A 253 -8.19 -7.65 -5.76
N GLY A 254 -9.33 -7.47 -5.09
CA GLY A 254 -9.56 -8.02 -3.75
C GLY A 254 -9.60 -9.55 -3.78
N ASN A 255 -10.39 -10.11 -4.67
CA ASN A 255 -10.52 -11.56 -4.87
C ASN A 255 -9.20 -12.19 -5.38
N TYR A 256 -8.51 -11.53 -6.30
CA TYR A 256 -7.19 -11.94 -6.77
C TYR A 256 -6.17 -11.98 -5.61
N LEU A 257 -6.10 -10.92 -4.79
CA LEU A 257 -5.19 -10.89 -3.65
C LEU A 257 -5.54 -11.97 -2.63
N PHE A 258 -6.83 -12.18 -2.36
CA PHE A 258 -7.32 -13.25 -1.49
C PHE A 258 -6.78 -14.61 -1.95
N GLY A 259 -6.91 -14.92 -3.24
CA GLY A 259 -6.40 -16.17 -3.81
C GLY A 259 -4.87 -16.28 -3.73
N TYR A 260 -4.16 -15.20 -4.11
CA TYR A 260 -2.70 -15.16 -4.13
C TYR A 260 -2.09 -15.29 -2.72
N PHE A 261 -2.52 -14.44 -1.79
CA PHE A 261 -2.06 -14.45 -0.40
C PHE A 261 -2.51 -15.72 0.30
N GLY A 262 -3.76 -16.15 0.13
CA GLY A 262 -4.29 -17.37 0.72
C GLY A 262 -3.55 -18.63 0.26
N GLN A 263 -3.21 -18.73 -1.02
CA GLN A 263 -2.39 -19.85 -1.49
C GLN A 263 -0.99 -19.84 -0.88
N GLY A 264 -0.37 -18.66 -0.69
CA GLY A 264 0.96 -18.55 -0.11
C GLY A 264 1.02 -18.69 1.41
N PHE A 265 -0.05 -18.30 2.10
CA PHE A 265 -0.13 -18.33 3.56
C PHE A 265 -0.76 -19.63 4.08
N LEU A 266 -1.89 -20.05 3.49
CA LEU A 266 -2.68 -21.20 3.92
C LEU A 266 -2.47 -22.49 3.12
N LEU A 267 -1.73 -22.45 2.00
CA LEU A 267 -1.60 -23.60 1.09
C LEU A 267 -2.97 -24.23 0.77
N PHE A 268 -3.72 -23.65 -0.17
CA PHE A 268 -5.01 -24.19 -0.63
C PHE A 268 -4.85 -25.52 -1.38
N ASP A 269 -4.44 -26.55 -0.66
CA ASP A 269 -4.47 -27.95 -1.01
C ASP A 269 -5.23 -28.74 0.07
N GLY A 270 -5.41 -30.05 -0.14
CA GLY A 270 -6.16 -30.94 0.76
C GLY A 270 -5.66 -31.01 2.21
N SER A 271 -4.63 -30.25 2.60
CA SER A 271 -4.25 -29.97 4.00
C SER A 271 -5.40 -29.36 4.82
N LEU A 272 -6.27 -28.57 4.18
CA LEU A 272 -7.49 -28.00 4.78
C LEU A 272 -8.41 -29.07 5.39
N LEU A 273 -8.56 -30.21 4.70
CA LEU A 273 -9.37 -31.35 5.14
C LEU A 273 -8.75 -32.10 6.33
N LYS A 274 -7.41 -32.16 6.39
CA LYS A 274 -6.70 -32.81 7.51
C LYS A 274 -6.82 -31.99 8.79
N LEU A 275 -6.85 -30.66 8.68
CA LEU A 275 -7.04 -29.73 9.79
C LEU A 275 -8.48 -29.72 10.30
N SER A 276 -9.48 -29.66 9.41
CA SER A 276 -10.90 -29.66 9.83
C SER A 276 -11.32 -30.94 10.54
N ALA A 277 -10.73 -32.09 10.18
CA ALA A 277 -10.94 -33.36 10.89
C ALA A 277 -10.39 -33.35 12.34
N GLY A 278 -9.36 -32.56 12.65
CA GLY A 278 -8.72 -32.49 13.97
C GLY A 278 -9.06 -31.26 14.82
N ALA A 279 -9.54 -30.17 14.20
CA ALA A 279 -9.79 -28.86 14.84
C ALA A 279 -11.29 -28.56 15.08
N ALA A 280 -12.17 -29.55 14.90
CA ALA A 280 -13.63 -29.38 14.93
C ALA A 280 -14.19 -28.70 16.20
N GLN A 281 -13.48 -28.73 17.33
CA GLN A 281 -13.87 -28.01 18.54
C GLN A 281 -13.51 -26.52 18.53
N ALA A 282 -12.43 -26.12 17.86
CA ALA A 282 -11.97 -24.72 17.81
C ALA A 282 -12.74 -23.87 16.79
N TRP A 283 -13.43 -24.52 15.85
CA TRP A 283 -14.09 -23.89 14.70
C TRP A 283 -15.60 -24.10 14.70
N SER A 284 -16.21 -24.40 15.85
CA SER A 284 -17.63 -24.75 15.94
C SER A 284 -18.58 -23.58 15.60
N ASP A 285 -18.05 -22.38 15.36
CA ASP A 285 -18.80 -21.29 14.78
C ASP A 285 -19.22 -21.68 13.36
N LYS A 286 -20.53 -21.75 13.17
CA LYS A 286 -21.19 -22.38 12.02
C LYS A 286 -20.80 -21.80 10.66
N ASP A 287 -20.19 -20.62 10.63
CA ASP A 287 -19.80 -19.94 9.40
C ASP A 287 -18.35 -20.23 8.98
N ILE A 288 -17.41 -20.44 9.90
CA ILE A 288 -16.01 -20.72 9.56
C ILE A 288 -15.87 -22.12 8.97
N ALA A 289 -16.51 -23.12 9.59
CA ALA A 289 -16.51 -24.49 9.07
C ALA A 289 -17.18 -24.57 7.68
N LYS A 290 -18.25 -23.79 7.46
CA LYS A 290 -18.94 -23.67 6.17
C LYS A 290 -18.06 -22.99 5.13
N TRP A 291 -17.40 -21.90 5.51
CA TRP A 291 -16.47 -21.14 4.65
C TRP A 291 -15.27 -21.99 4.21
N LEU A 292 -14.62 -22.72 5.13
CA LEU A 292 -13.51 -23.64 4.81
C LEU A 292 -13.97 -24.79 3.90
N LYS A 293 -15.17 -25.32 4.13
CA LYS A 293 -15.73 -26.38 3.28
C LYS A 293 -15.99 -25.89 1.86
N ASN A 294 -16.57 -24.69 1.71
CA ASN A 294 -16.79 -24.07 0.40
C ASN A 294 -15.47 -23.85 -0.36
N MET A 295 -14.43 -23.37 0.33
CA MET A 295 -13.08 -23.23 -0.26
C MET A 295 -12.49 -24.56 -0.73
N ASN A 296 -12.66 -25.63 0.04
CA ASN A 296 -12.19 -26.96 -0.36
C ASN A 296 -12.92 -27.51 -1.60
N GLU A 297 -14.21 -27.19 -1.72
CA GLU A 297 -15.05 -27.60 -2.86
C GLU A 297 -14.83 -26.72 -4.11
N GLY A 298 -13.94 -25.73 -4.03
CA GLY A 298 -13.68 -24.77 -5.12
C GLY A 298 -14.77 -23.70 -5.28
N ASN A 299 -15.72 -23.63 -4.33
CA ASN A 299 -16.80 -22.66 -4.30
C ASN A 299 -16.30 -21.38 -3.61
N PHE A 300 -15.54 -20.58 -4.34
CA PHE A 300 -14.95 -19.34 -3.86
C PHE A 300 -15.88 -18.15 -4.14
N GLY A 301 -16.29 -17.43 -3.09
CA GLY A 301 -17.13 -16.23 -3.20
C GLY A 301 -18.63 -16.50 -3.38
N ASP A 302 -19.41 -15.42 -3.39
CA ASP A 302 -20.89 -15.47 -3.46
C ASP A 302 -21.40 -15.42 -4.90
N ASN A 303 -20.57 -14.96 -5.85
CA ASN A 303 -20.89 -14.86 -7.28
C ASN A 303 -19.94 -15.69 -8.17
N PRO A 304 -20.38 -16.11 -9.37
CA PRO A 304 -19.58 -16.96 -10.27
C PRO A 304 -18.22 -16.38 -10.67
N ASN A 305 -18.12 -15.05 -10.77
CA ASN A 305 -16.87 -14.36 -11.14
C ASN A 305 -15.87 -14.29 -10.00
N ASP A 306 -16.33 -14.30 -8.73
CA ASP A 306 -15.44 -14.25 -7.56
C ASP A 306 -14.51 -15.46 -7.54
N ALA A 307 -15.07 -16.63 -7.87
CA ALA A 307 -14.32 -17.87 -7.92
C ALA A 307 -13.20 -17.82 -8.96
N GLN A 308 -13.50 -17.28 -10.14
CA GLN A 308 -12.52 -17.13 -11.21
C GLN A 308 -11.36 -16.21 -10.79
N TYR A 309 -11.65 -15.07 -10.15
CA TYR A 309 -10.60 -14.12 -9.75
C TYR A 309 -9.72 -14.66 -8.63
N ILE A 310 -10.31 -15.40 -7.69
CA ILE A 310 -9.57 -16.11 -6.64
C ILE A 310 -8.68 -17.18 -7.28
N GLU A 311 -9.20 -17.95 -8.24
CA GLU A 311 -8.39 -18.92 -8.99
C GLU A 311 -7.23 -18.28 -9.75
N ASP A 312 -7.42 -17.10 -10.36
CA ASP A 312 -6.36 -16.36 -11.04
C ASP A 312 -5.19 -16.08 -10.08
N GLY A 313 -5.49 -15.58 -8.88
CA GLY A 313 -4.49 -15.33 -7.83
C GLY A 313 -3.77 -16.60 -7.38
N ILE A 314 -4.50 -17.69 -7.18
CA ILE A 314 -3.94 -19.00 -6.81
C ILE A 314 -2.98 -19.52 -7.90
N LYS A 315 -3.41 -19.47 -9.16
CA LYS A 315 -2.62 -19.93 -10.32
C LYS A 315 -1.35 -19.11 -10.46
N ASP A 316 -1.43 -17.79 -10.32
CA ASP A 316 -0.26 -16.91 -10.44
C ASP A 316 0.78 -17.19 -9.33
N TYR A 317 0.34 -17.37 -8.08
CA TYR A 317 1.23 -17.79 -6.98
C TYR A 317 1.93 -19.12 -7.30
N LYS A 318 1.17 -20.15 -7.71
CA LYS A 318 1.70 -21.49 -8.03
C LYS A 318 2.71 -21.46 -9.16
N ASN A 319 2.39 -20.74 -10.25
CA ASN A 319 3.27 -20.61 -11.41
C ASN A 319 4.62 -19.99 -11.05
N ARG A 320 4.64 -19.01 -10.12
CA ARG A 320 5.90 -18.41 -9.66
C ARG A 320 6.70 -19.30 -8.70
N LYS A 321 6.04 -20.08 -7.86
CA LYS A 321 6.69 -21.05 -6.96
C LYS A 321 7.30 -22.23 -7.72
N GLY A 322 6.67 -22.69 -8.80
CA GLY A 322 7.17 -23.77 -9.66
C GLY A 322 8.33 -23.38 -10.58
N ASN A 323 8.58 -22.08 -10.76
CA ASN A 323 9.68 -21.53 -11.56
C ASN A 323 10.90 -21.08 -10.71
N LYS A 324 10.96 -21.48 -9.44
CA LYS A 324 12.11 -21.29 -8.54
C LYS A 324 12.62 -22.64 -8.06
#